data_AF-Q2W3A4-F1
#
_entry.id   AF-Q2W3A4-F1
#
_cell.length_a   1.000
_cell.length_b   1.000
_cell.length_c   1.000
_cell.angle_alpha   90.00
_cell.angle_beta   90.00
_cell.angle_gamma   90.00
#
_symmetry.space_group_name_H-M   'P 1'
#
loop_
_entity.id
_entity.type
_entity.pdbx_description
1 polymer ?
#
loop_
_entity_poly.entity_id
_entity_poly.type
_entity_poly.pdbx_seq_one_letter_code
_entity_poly.pdbx_strand_id
1 'polypeptide(L)' 'MGSSRPLRFGFAADGTLAEDGRAEMSVTYLTRLSRSKAEADARRRFDEWSRLASPIARRWGADQVVLG' A
#
# COMPACT_ATOMS: atom_id res chain seq x y z
N MET A 1 -26.35 2.84 4.91
CA MET A 1 -25.01 3.15 5.46
C MET A 1 -24.02 3.12 4.32
N GLY A 2 -23.31 4.22 4.06
CA GLY A 2 -22.43 4.34 2.89
C GLY A 2 -21.29 3.32 2.96
N SER A 3 -21.32 2.34 2.06
CA SER A 3 -20.22 1.40 1.86
C SER A 3 -19.03 2.18 1.31
N SER A 4 -18.21 2.72 2.21
CA SER A 4 -16.91 3.29 1.84
C SER A 4 -16.05 2.09 1.45
N ARG A 5 -15.97 1.80 0.15
CA ARG A 5 -15.13 0.70 -0.33
C ARG A 5 -13.69 0.99 0.13
N PRO A 6 -13.00 0.03 0.75
CA PRO A 6 -11.63 0.23 1.18
C PRO A 6 -10.77 0.59 -0.03
N LEU A 7 -9.90 1.58 0.12
CA LEU A 7 -8.97 1.96 -0.93
C LEU A 7 -7.75 1.04 -0.84
N ARG A 8 -7.47 0.32 -1.93
CA ARG A 8 -6.32 -0.58 -2.01
C ARG A 8 -5.36 -0.07 -3.06
N PHE A 9 -4.08 -0.01 -2.71
CA PHE A 9 -2.98 0.32 -3.61
C PHE A 9 -1.97 -0.82 -3.59
N GLY A 10 -1.73 -1.44 -4.74
CA GLY A 10 -0.65 -2.40 -4.92
C GLY A 10 0.52 -1.73 -5.62
N PHE A 11 1.75 -2.06 -5.22
CA PHE A 11 2.97 -1.59 -5.86
C PHE A 11 3.82 -2.78 -6.31
N ALA A 12 4.39 -2.67 -7.51
CA ALA A 12 5.42 -3.58 -8.00
C ALA A 12 6.81 -3.18 -7.47
N ALA A 13 7.83 -4.04 -7.64
CA ALA A 13 9.18 -3.79 -7.14
C ALA A 13 9.83 -2.51 -7.71
N ASP A 14 9.44 -2.13 -8.93
CA ASP A 14 9.87 -0.90 -9.61
C ASP A 14 9.12 0.36 -9.13
N GLY A 15 8.12 0.20 -8.27
CA GLY A 15 7.34 1.28 -7.71
C GLY A 15 6.18 1.76 -8.58
N THR A 16 5.88 1.09 -9.69
CA THR A 16 4.60 1.31 -10.39
C THR A 16 3.42 0.73 -9.60
N LEU A 17 2.22 1.27 -9.82
CA LEU A 17 1.00 0.71 -9.25
C LEU A 17 0.68 -0.61 -9.98
N ALA A 18 0.52 -1.68 -9.21
CA ALA A 18 0.13 -2.98 -9.73
C ALA A 18 -1.39 -3.03 -9.88
N GLU A 19 -1.87 -3.00 -11.13
CA GLU A 19 -3.31 -3.04 -11.43
C GLU A 19 -3.87 -4.47 -11.50
N ASP A 20 -3.05 -5.48 -11.85
CA ASP A 20 -3.54 -6.83 -12.22
C ASP A 20 -2.73 -8.01 -11.61
N GLY A 21 -2.50 -7.97 -10.30
CA GLY A 21 -2.33 -9.21 -9.51
C GLY A 21 -0.93 -9.60 -9.05
N ARG A 22 0.14 -8.88 -9.40
CA ARG A 22 1.47 -9.04 -8.76
C ARG A 22 1.94 -7.75 -8.11
N ALA A 23 1.29 -7.40 -7.01
CA ALA A 23 1.81 -6.39 -6.10
C ALA A 23 2.84 -7.05 -5.17
N GLU A 24 4.07 -6.52 -5.17
CA GLU A 24 5.09 -6.89 -4.19
C GLU A 24 4.76 -6.32 -2.81
N MET A 25 4.07 -5.18 -2.80
CA MET A 25 3.54 -4.56 -1.59
C MET A 25 2.12 -4.06 -1.82
N SER A 26 1.22 -4.31 -0.87
CA SER A 26 -0.15 -3.81 -0.85
C SER A 26 -0.39 -2.94 0.38
N VAL A 27 -1.09 -1.82 0.18
CA VAL A 27 -1.59 -0.97 1.27
C VAL A 27 -3.10 -0.85 1.14
N THR A 28 -3.81 -1.22 2.20
CA THR A 28 -5.27 -1.19 2.27
C THR A 28 -5.72 -0.18 3.31
N TYR A 29 -6.49 0.81 2.89
CA TYR A 29 -7.07 1.84 3.76
C TYR A 29 -8.52 1.49 4.06
N LEU A 30 -8.81 1.25 5.34
CA LEU A 30 -10.19 1.00 5.81
C LEU A 30 -10.89 2.30 6.29
N THR A 31 -10.21 3.44 6.16
CA THR A 31 -10.64 4.76 6.63
C THR A 31 -11.28 5.60 5.52
N ARG A 32 -12.06 6.62 5.90
CA ARG A 32 -12.57 7.64 4.97
C ARG A 32 -11.48 8.67 4.66
N LEU A 33 -10.54 8.28 3.81
CA LEU A 33 -9.49 9.16 3.29
C LEU A 33 -9.76 9.46 1.81
N SER A 34 -9.47 10.69 1.36
CA SER A 34 -9.48 11.02 -0.06
C SER A 34 -8.47 10.15 -0.81
N ARG A 35 -8.84 9.65 -2.00
CA ARG A 35 -7.96 8.78 -2.83
C ARG A 35 -6.57 9.38 -3.01
N SER A 36 -6.46 10.67 -3.31
CA SER A 36 -5.16 11.34 -3.50
C SER A 36 -4.28 11.38 -2.24
N LYS A 37 -4.88 11.53 -1.05
CA LYS A 37 -4.13 11.47 0.21
C LYS A 37 -3.67 10.04 0.51
N ALA A 38 -4.55 9.07 0.28
CA ALA A 38 -4.25 7.66 0.45
C ALA A 38 -3.13 7.22 -0.49
N GLU A 39 -3.16 7.67 -1.74
CA GLU A 39 -2.13 7.35 -2.74
C GLU A 39 -0.76 7.93 -2.39
N ALA A 40 -0.69 9.21 -1.99
CA ALA A 40 0.57 9.84 -1.59
C ALA A 40 1.21 9.15 -0.38
N ASP A 41 0.38 8.75 0.58
CA ASP A 41 0.81 8.06 1.79
C ASP A 41 1.17 6.58 1.50
N ALA A 42 0.45 5.91 0.60
CA ALA A 42 0.77 4.56 0.13
C ALA A 42 2.13 4.56 -0.62
N ARG A 43 2.37 5.59 -1.44
CA ARG A 43 3.64 5.81 -2.13
C ARG A 43 4.80 6.00 -1.15
N ARG A 44 4.59 6.79 -0.09
CA ARG A 44 5.60 6.97 0.97
C ARG A 44 5.92 5.65 1.65
N ARG A 45 4.90 4.87 2.04
CA ARG A 45 5.07 3.55 2.65
C ARG A 45 5.83 2.57 1.75
N PHE A 46 5.54 2.60 0.44
CA PHE A 46 6.28 1.79 -0.52
C PHE A 46 7.76 2.15 -0.58
N ASP A 47 8.10 3.45 -0.64
CA ASP A 47 9.48 3.91 -0.64
C ASP A 47 10.21 3.52 0.66
N GLU A 48 9.55 3.66 1.82
CA GLU A 48 10.08 3.20 3.10
C GLU A 48 10.31 1.69 3.14
N TRP A 49 9.34 0.90 2.66
CA TRP A 49 9.42 -0.55 2.57
C TRP A 49 10.50 -1.03 1.60
N SER A 50 10.62 -0.40 0.43
CA SER A 50 11.59 -0.74 -0.61
C SER A 50 13.03 -0.53 -0.11
N ARG A 51 13.24 0.50 0.71
CA ARG A 51 14.54 0.80 1.36
C ARG A 51 14.92 -0.16 2.48
N LEU A 52 14.03 -1.03 2.95
CA LEU A 52 14.38 -2.02 3.97
C LEU A 52 15.45 -2.96 3.41
N ALA A 53 16.60 -3.04 4.08
CA ALA A 53 17.70 -3.93 3.66
C ALA A 53 17.40 -5.42 3.93
N SER A 54 16.50 -5.72 4.87
CA SER A 54 16.15 -7.09 5.28
C SER A 54 15.03 -7.66 4.42
N PRO A 55 15.25 -8.76 3.68
CA PRO A 55 14.21 -9.44 2.90
C PRO A 55 13.06 -9.94 3.76
N ILE A 56 13.34 -10.34 5.00
CA ILE A 56 12.33 -10.78 5.97
C ILE A 56 11.46 -9.59 6.38
N ALA A 57 12.07 -8.45 6.69
CA ALA A 57 11.33 -7.23 7.04
C ALA A 57 10.45 -6.75 5.88
N ARG A 58 10.94 -6.84 4.63
CA ARG A 58 10.10 -6.60 3.45
C ARG A 58 8.94 -7.56 3.37
N ARG A 59 9.16 -8.87 3.55
CA ARG A 59 8.09 -9.86 3.49
C ARG A 59 6.99 -9.61 4.53
N TRP A 60 7.35 -9.24 5.74
CA TRP A 60 6.38 -8.90 6.80
C TRP A 60 5.67 -7.57 6.56
N GLY A 61 6.36 -6.59 5.97
CA GLY A 61 5.80 -5.28 5.65
C GLY A 61 5.09 -5.19 4.28
N ALA A 62 4.99 -6.32 3.56
CA ALA A 62 4.43 -6.38 2.20
C ALA A 62 2.91 -6.21 2.16
N ASP A 63 2.19 -6.53 3.25
CA ASP A 63 0.75 -6.29 3.35
C ASP A 63 0.47 -5.35 4.52
N GLN A 64 0.07 -4.12 4.24
CA GLN A 64 -0.19 -3.09 5.25
C GLN A 64 -1.66 -2.71 5.25
N VAL A 65 -2.25 -2.70 6.44
CA VAL A 65 -3.63 -2.24 6.65
C VAL A 65 -3.59 -0.97 7.50
N VAL A 66 -4.12 0.12 6.95
CA VAL A 66 -4.21 1.41 7.62
C VAL A 66 -5.61 1.57 8.19
N LEU A 67 -5.67 1.53 9.51
CA LEU A 67 -6.84 1.89 10.32
C LEU A 67 -6.63 3.36 10.73
N GLY A 68 -7.59 4.21 10.41
CA GLY A 68 -7.57 5.65 10.73
C GLY A 68 -8.51 5.97 11.88
#